data_AF-A0A349Z234-F1
#
_entry.id   AF-A0A349Z234-F1
#
_cell.length_a   1.000
_cell.length_b   1.000
_cell.length_c   1.000
_cell.angle_alpha   90.00
_cell.angle_beta   90.00
_cell.angle_gamma   90.00
#
_symmetry.space_group_name_H-M   'P 1'
#
loop_
_entity.id
_entity.type
_entity.pdbx_description
1 polymer ?
#
loop_
_entity_poly.entity_id
_entity_poly.type
_entity_poly.pdbx_seq_one_letter_code
_entity_poly.pdbx_strand_id
1 'polypeptide(L)'
;MINTKSTRWIMVVVVMFSSIAESAEERIVWQQGVDYIAVKKLPGARSDKLSPAIPEATVKQMLAGLKYEEEANVPDLLGYDHESASVFSASLAERLGQKVYAQLVQLSAGEVVTFSVSEIAPQILGLGGKPVTTSGTLFYANGALQLIVGELRVNFKKR
;
A
#
# COMPACT_ATOMS: atom_id res chain seq x y z
N MET A 1 -12.51 58.97 -13.95
CA MET A 1 -11.55 57.85 -13.78
C MET A 1 -12.05 56.96 -12.64
N ILE A 2 -12.39 55.69 -12.96
CA ILE A 2 -12.13 54.44 -12.19
C ILE A 2 -12.70 54.39 -10.74
N ASN A 3 -13.45 53.41 -10.24
CA ASN A 3 -13.94 52.11 -10.70
C ASN A 3 -15.10 51.72 -9.76
N THR A 4 -16.34 51.56 -10.24
CA THR A 4 -17.39 50.90 -9.44
C THR A 4 -17.20 49.40 -9.55
N LYS A 5 -16.47 48.80 -8.60
CA LYS A 5 -16.35 47.34 -8.50
C LYS A 5 -17.70 46.76 -8.08
N SER A 6 -18.36 46.09 -9.02
CA SER A 6 -19.50 45.22 -8.77
C SER A 6 -19.04 44.00 -7.97
N THR A 7 -19.43 43.91 -6.70
CA THR A 7 -19.20 42.74 -5.86
C THR A 7 -20.24 41.67 -6.21
N ARG A 8 -19.88 40.73 -7.08
CA ARG A 8 -20.65 39.51 -7.32
C ARG A 8 -20.60 38.64 -6.07
N TRP A 9 -21.74 38.47 -5.41
CA TRP A 9 -21.91 37.48 -4.34
C TRP A 9 -21.99 36.09 -4.98
N ILE A 10 -20.96 35.27 -4.79
CA ILE A 10 -21.00 33.85 -5.11
C ILE A 10 -21.47 33.14 -3.84
N MET A 11 -22.71 32.68 -3.86
CA MET A 11 -23.27 31.82 -2.82
C MET A 11 -22.62 30.43 -2.98
N VAL A 12 -21.56 30.16 -2.21
CA VAL A 12 -20.95 28.84 -2.15
C VAL A 12 -21.85 27.99 -1.26
N VAL A 13 -22.66 27.12 -1.89
CA VAL A 13 -23.35 26.04 -1.20
C VAL A 13 -22.27 25.09 -0.69
N VAL A 14 -21.89 25.25 0.57
CA VAL A 14 -21.11 24.24 1.29
C VAL A 14 -22.05 23.06 1.51
N VAL A 15 -22.02 22.11 0.58
CA VAL A 15 -22.62 20.80 0.82
C VAL A 15 -21.77 20.16 1.91
N MET A 16 -22.20 20.34 3.16
CA MET A 16 -21.70 19.57 4.29
C MET A 16 -22.08 18.11 4.03
N PHE A 17 -21.19 17.37 3.36
CA PHE A 17 -21.23 15.93 3.42
C PHE A 17 -20.87 15.55 4.85
N SER A 18 -21.89 15.41 5.69
CA SER A 18 -21.84 14.65 6.93
C SER A 18 -21.60 13.18 6.57
N SER A 19 -20.39 12.86 6.10
CA SER A 19 -20.01 11.51 5.75
C SER A 19 -19.63 10.78 7.03
N ILE A 20 -20.59 9.97 7.48
CA ILE A 20 -20.51 8.87 8.43
C ILE A 20 -19.09 8.26 8.43
N ALA A 21 -18.28 8.64 9.42
CA ALA A 21 -17.04 7.94 9.76
C ALA A 21 -17.39 6.81 10.73
N GLU A 22 -18.11 5.80 10.23
CA GLU A 22 -18.02 4.49 10.85
C GLU A 22 -16.65 3.96 10.43
N SER A 23 -15.66 4.21 11.29
CA SER A 23 -14.32 3.65 11.16
C SER A 23 -14.49 2.14 11.11
N ALA A 24 -14.51 1.57 9.91
CA ALA A 24 -14.57 0.15 9.71
C ALA A 24 -13.43 -0.50 10.50
N GLU A 25 -13.79 -1.23 11.55
CA GLU A 25 -12.84 -1.86 12.47
C GLU A 25 -11.82 -2.69 11.66
N GLU A 26 -10.55 -2.30 11.78
CA GLU A 26 -9.44 -3.06 11.21
C GLU A 26 -9.26 -4.33 12.03
N ARG A 27 -9.54 -5.49 11.41
CA ARG A 27 -9.41 -6.79 12.05
C ARG A 27 -8.04 -7.38 11.73
N ILE A 28 -7.16 -7.43 12.71
CA ILE A 28 -5.86 -8.11 12.60
C ILE A 28 -6.09 -9.63 12.48
N VAL A 29 -5.58 -10.22 11.40
CA VAL A 29 -5.72 -11.65 11.09
C VAL A 29 -4.40 -12.41 11.20
N TRP A 30 -3.28 -11.68 11.21
CA TRP A 30 -1.97 -12.20 11.55
C TRP A 30 -1.09 -11.08 12.11
N GLN A 31 -0.27 -11.41 13.11
CA GLN A 31 0.68 -10.47 13.70
C GLN A 31 1.94 -11.20 14.19
N GLN A 32 3.10 -10.59 13.98
CA GLN A 32 4.38 -11.01 14.54
C GLN A 32 5.23 -9.77 14.87
N GLY A 33 5.27 -9.39 16.15
CA GLY A 33 5.92 -8.14 16.56
C GLY A 33 5.21 -6.93 15.95
N VAL A 34 5.96 -6.14 15.17
CA VAL A 34 5.42 -4.96 14.45
C VAL A 34 4.81 -5.31 13.09
N ASP A 35 5.02 -6.53 12.61
CA ASP A 35 4.50 -6.98 11.33
C ASP A 35 3.07 -7.49 11.50
N TYR A 36 2.19 -7.11 10.58
CA TYR A 36 0.79 -7.52 10.64
C TYR A 36 0.15 -7.64 9.25
N ILE A 37 -0.93 -8.41 9.23
CA ILE A 37 -1.91 -8.44 8.15
C ILE A 37 -3.27 -8.23 8.80
N ALA A 38 -4.06 -7.33 8.22
CA ALA A 38 -5.40 -7.03 8.70
C ALA A 38 -6.39 -6.97 7.54
N VAL A 39 -7.65 -7.22 7.86
CA VAL A 39 -8.79 -7.04 6.95
C VAL A 39 -9.59 -5.85 7.45
N LYS A 40 -9.90 -4.90 6.56
CA LYS A 40 -10.75 -3.76 6.89
C LYS A 40 -11.79 -3.54 5.81
N LYS A 41 -12.93 -2.94 6.17
CA LYS A 41 -13.86 -2.45 5.14
C LYS A 41 -13.33 -1.14 4.57
N LEU A 42 -13.38 -1.00 3.26
CA LEU A 42 -13.02 0.24 2.58
C LEU A 42 -14.24 0.69 1.75
N PRO A 43 -14.90 1.80 2.12
CA PRO A 43 -16.01 2.34 1.35
C PRO A 43 -15.57 2.60 -0.10
N GLY A 44 -16.25 1.97 -1.07
CA GLY A 44 -15.88 2.03 -2.49
C GLY A 44 -15.00 0.89 -2.99
N ALA A 45 -14.47 0.02 -2.11
CA ALA A 45 -13.86 -1.24 -2.55
C ALA A 45 -14.96 -2.17 -3.07
N ARG A 46 -14.99 -2.35 -4.39
CA ARG A 46 -15.90 -3.26 -5.06
C ARG A 46 -15.37 -4.69 -4.98
N SER A 47 -15.67 -5.37 -3.87
CA SER A 47 -15.65 -6.84 -3.84
C SER A 47 -16.96 -7.33 -4.45
N ASP A 48 -17.08 -7.10 -5.76
CA ASP A 48 -18.08 -7.75 -6.60
C ASP A 48 -17.75 -9.23 -6.50
N LYS A 49 -18.61 -10.02 -5.81
CA LYS A 49 -18.47 -11.48 -5.54
C LYS A 49 -17.18 -12.08 -6.11
N LEU A 50 -16.16 -12.24 -5.26
CA LEU A 50 -14.87 -12.93 -5.51
C LEU A 50 -14.96 -13.93 -6.68
N SER A 51 -14.73 -13.44 -7.89
CA SER A 51 -14.60 -14.23 -9.11
C SER A 51 -13.93 -13.34 -10.14
N PRO A 52 -12.72 -13.68 -10.61
CA PRO A 52 -12.18 -15.04 -10.67
C PRO A 52 -11.42 -15.48 -9.41
N ALA A 53 -11.28 -16.80 -9.25
CA ALA A 53 -10.32 -17.40 -8.34
C ALA A 53 -8.90 -17.02 -8.78
N ILE A 54 -8.29 -16.04 -8.13
CA ILE A 54 -6.91 -15.68 -8.41
C ILE A 54 -6.00 -16.79 -7.89
N PRO A 55 -5.09 -17.33 -8.71
CA PRO A 55 -4.11 -18.28 -8.23
C PRO A 55 -3.22 -17.64 -7.14
N GLU A 56 -2.89 -18.40 -6.10
CA GLU A 56 -1.90 -17.98 -5.09
C GLU A 56 -0.59 -17.49 -5.73
N ALA A 57 -0.20 -18.13 -6.84
CA ALA A 57 0.97 -17.75 -7.62
C ALA A 57 0.93 -16.30 -8.12
N THR A 58 -0.23 -15.77 -8.49
CA THR A 58 -0.38 -14.38 -8.94
C THR A 58 -0.11 -13.40 -7.81
N VAL A 59 -0.59 -13.68 -6.60
CA VAL A 59 -0.33 -12.85 -5.42
C VAL A 59 1.17 -12.84 -5.10
N LYS A 60 1.80 -14.02 -5.11
CA LYS A 60 3.24 -14.18 -4.87
C LYS A 60 4.08 -13.45 -5.92
N GLN A 61 3.75 -13.60 -7.19
CA GLN A 61 4.43 -12.92 -8.30
C GLN A 61 4.30 -11.39 -8.20
N MET A 62 3.11 -10.90 -7.83
CA MET A 62 2.88 -9.47 -7.66
C MET A 62 3.75 -8.88 -6.54
N LEU A 63 3.83 -9.55 -5.39
CA LEU A 63 4.68 -9.12 -4.28
C LEU A 63 6.17 -9.26 -4.59
N ALA A 64 6.59 -10.37 -5.20
CA ALA A 64 7.98 -10.60 -5.59
C ALA A 64 8.46 -9.64 -6.69
N GLY A 65 7.53 -9.16 -7.53
CA GLY A 65 7.77 -8.21 -8.61
C GLY A 65 7.83 -6.75 -8.18
N LEU A 66 7.52 -6.42 -6.92
CA LEU A 66 7.64 -5.05 -6.43
C LEU A 66 9.10 -4.60 -6.48
N LYS A 67 9.35 -3.52 -7.20
CA LYS A 67 10.66 -2.88 -7.31
C LYS A 67 10.68 -1.54 -6.61
N TYR A 68 11.78 -1.28 -5.92
CA TYR A 68 12.19 0.03 -5.49
C TYR A 68 13.04 0.65 -6.60
N GLU A 69 12.63 1.83 -7.04
CA GLU A 69 13.38 2.67 -7.97
C GLU A 69 13.62 3.99 -7.26
N GLU A 70 14.89 4.41 -7.21
CA GLU A 70 15.25 5.71 -6.68
C GLU A 70 14.94 6.78 -7.75
N GLU A 71 14.25 7.86 -7.38
CA GLU A 71 14.03 8.96 -8.33
C GLU A 71 15.38 9.59 -8.71
N ALA A 72 15.63 9.72 -10.00
CA ALA A 72 16.88 10.24 -10.59
C ALA A 72 17.27 11.68 -10.19
N ASN A 73 16.48 12.35 -9.33
CA ASN A 73 16.72 13.72 -8.84
C ASN A 73 17.30 13.77 -7.43
N VAL A 74 17.62 12.63 -6.80
CA VAL A 74 18.48 12.63 -5.61
C VAL A 74 19.92 12.84 -6.11
N PRO A 75 20.61 13.92 -5.72
CA PRO A 75 21.98 14.17 -6.17
C PRO A 75 22.83 12.95 -5.82
N ASP A 76 23.35 12.30 -6.85
CA ASP A 76 24.19 11.12 -6.72
C ASP A 76 25.48 11.52 -5.97
N LEU A 77 25.44 11.39 -4.66
CA LEU A 77 26.57 11.69 -3.77
C LEU A 77 27.59 10.54 -3.79
N LEU A 78 27.30 9.40 -4.44
CA LEU A 78 28.04 8.16 -4.28
C LEU A 78 28.35 7.40 -5.59
N GLY A 79 27.88 7.84 -6.76
CA GLY A 79 28.22 7.23 -8.04
C GLY A 79 27.53 5.89 -8.30
N TYR A 80 26.34 5.66 -7.73
CA TYR A 80 25.66 4.35 -7.86
C TYR A 80 24.78 4.32 -9.11
N ASP A 81 24.98 3.29 -9.93
CA ASP A 81 24.07 2.94 -11.01
C ASP A 81 22.67 2.68 -10.40
N HIS A 82 21.65 3.38 -10.89
CA HIS A 82 20.27 3.29 -10.39
C HIS A 82 19.64 1.94 -10.79
N GLU A 83 20.08 0.86 -10.14
CA GLU A 83 19.51 -0.47 -10.35
C GLU A 83 18.21 -0.62 -9.56
N SER A 84 17.14 -1.05 -10.24
CA SER A 84 15.86 -1.37 -9.61
C SER A 84 16.00 -2.60 -8.71
N ALA A 85 15.77 -2.41 -7.41
CA ALA A 85 15.94 -3.46 -6.41
C ALA A 85 14.59 -4.07 -6.04
N SER A 86 14.52 -5.37 -5.74
CA SER A 86 13.29 -5.95 -5.19
C SER A 86 12.99 -5.40 -3.80
N VAL A 87 11.76 -4.91 -3.58
CA VAL A 87 11.31 -4.42 -2.27
C VAL A 87 11.39 -5.53 -1.23
N PHE A 88 10.97 -6.73 -1.60
CA PHE A 88 11.00 -7.90 -0.73
C PHE A 88 12.08 -8.91 -1.11
N SER A 89 12.67 -9.57 -0.11
CA SER A 89 13.41 -10.80 -0.35
C SER A 89 12.47 -11.89 -0.87
N ALA A 90 12.98 -12.82 -1.67
CA ALA A 90 12.17 -13.92 -2.22
C ALA A 90 11.43 -14.70 -1.12
N SER A 91 12.09 -14.93 0.03
CA SER A 91 11.50 -15.63 1.16
C SER A 91 10.40 -14.84 1.88
N LEU A 92 10.52 -13.51 1.97
CA LEU A 92 9.46 -12.68 2.53
C LEU A 92 8.28 -12.59 1.56
N ALA A 93 8.54 -12.35 0.26
CA ALA A 93 7.52 -12.30 -0.76
C ALA A 93 6.68 -13.59 -0.81
N GLU A 94 7.32 -14.76 -0.72
CA GLU A 94 6.65 -16.06 -0.69
C GLU A 94 5.73 -16.21 0.53
N ARG A 95 6.26 -15.94 1.74
CA ARG A 95 5.51 -16.07 3.00
C ARG A 95 4.39 -15.05 3.11
N LEU A 96 4.65 -13.80 2.72
CA LEU A 96 3.64 -12.74 2.71
C LEU A 96 2.55 -13.08 1.70
N GLY A 97 2.92 -13.52 0.48
CA GLY A 97 1.98 -13.90 -0.56
C GLY A 97 1.04 -15.02 -0.14
N GLN A 98 1.57 -16.06 0.51
CA GLN A 98 0.75 -17.13 1.06
C GLN A 98 -0.25 -16.62 2.11
N LYS A 99 0.20 -15.78 3.05
CA LYS A 99 -0.67 -15.23 4.11
C LYS A 99 -1.73 -14.29 3.56
N VAL A 100 -1.36 -13.40 2.65
CA VAL A 100 -2.28 -12.45 2.00
C VAL A 100 -3.31 -13.20 1.16
N TYR A 101 -2.88 -14.20 0.38
CA TYR A 101 -3.79 -15.05 -0.40
C TYR A 101 -4.85 -15.72 0.48
N ALA A 102 -4.44 -16.30 1.62
CA ALA A 102 -5.36 -16.93 2.56
C ALA A 102 -6.46 -15.98 3.08
N GLN A 103 -6.19 -14.68 3.13
CA GLN A 103 -7.17 -13.66 3.51
C GLN A 103 -7.99 -13.17 2.31
N LEU A 104 -7.35 -13.00 1.15
CA LEU A 104 -8.01 -12.57 -0.10
C LEU A 104 -9.16 -13.51 -0.48
N VAL A 105 -8.99 -14.82 -0.32
CA VAL A 105 -10.03 -15.82 -0.64
C VAL A 105 -11.20 -15.84 0.35
N GLN A 106 -11.06 -15.17 1.49
CA GLN A 106 -12.07 -15.07 2.55
C GLN A 106 -12.72 -13.68 2.62
N LEU A 107 -12.33 -12.74 1.75
CA LEU A 107 -12.85 -11.38 1.78
C LEU A 107 -14.35 -11.34 1.47
N SER A 108 -15.08 -10.60 2.28
CA SER A 108 -16.46 -10.23 2.00
C SER A 108 -16.53 -9.03 1.06
N ALA A 109 -17.73 -8.73 0.56
CA ALA A 109 -18.00 -7.51 -0.21
C ALA A 109 -17.60 -6.26 0.60
N GLY A 110 -16.85 -5.34 -0.01
CA GLY A 110 -16.36 -4.12 0.66
C GLY A 110 -15.11 -4.28 1.53
N GLU A 111 -14.51 -5.47 1.61
CA GLU A 111 -13.30 -5.72 2.40
C GLU A 111 -12.02 -5.68 1.57
N VAL A 112 -10.93 -5.30 2.21
CA VAL A 112 -9.57 -5.27 1.65
C VAL A 112 -8.59 -5.90 2.61
N VAL A 113 -7.50 -6.47 2.08
CA VAL A 113 -6.37 -6.95 2.90
C VAL A 113 -5.35 -5.83 2.98
N THR A 114 -4.88 -5.53 4.18
CA THR A 114 -3.77 -4.61 4.43
C THR A 114 -2.63 -5.38 5.08
N PHE A 115 -1.40 -4.95 4.83
CA PHE A 115 -0.22 -5.50 5.47
C PHE A 115 0.76 -4.40 5.83
N SER A 116 1.57 -4.67 6.85
CA SER A 116 2.80 -3.96 7.15
C SER A 116 3.82 -5.01 7.56
N VAL A 117 4.93 -5.10 6.84
CA VAL A 117 5.98 -6.08 7.11
C VAL A 117 7.35 -5.43 7.08
N SER A 118 8.25 -5.93 7.92
CA SER A 118 9.59 -5.39 8.07
C SER A 118 10.62 -6.46 7.77
N GLU A 119 11.63 -6.12 6.98
CA GLU A 119 12.82 -6.94 6.83
C GLU A 119 14.08 -6.11 6.70
N ILE A 120 15.22 -6.75 6.95
CA ILE A 120 16.50 -6.20 6.51
C ILE A 120 16.57 -6.47 5.00
N ALA A 121 16.58 -5.41 4.20
CA ALA A 121 16.54 -5.48 2.74
C ALA A 121 17.94 -5.15 2.15
N PRO A 122 18.93 -6.06 2.24
CA PRO A 122 20.28 -5.81 1.71
C PRO A 122 20.29 -5.66 0.19
N GLN A 123 19.27 -6.15 -0.50
CA GLN A 123 19.12 -6.04 -1.95
C GLN A 123 18.83 -4.61 -2.43
N ILE A 124 18.36 -3.72 -1.54
CA ILE A 124 18.15 -2.31 -1.87
C ILE A 124 19.43 -1.55 -1.53
N LEU A 125 20.26 -1.33 -2.55
CA LEU A 125 21.48 -0.54 -2.44
C LEU A 125 21.15 0.88 -1.97
N GLY A 126 22.04 1.49 -1.18
CA GLY A 126 21.82 2.80 -0.55
C GLY A 126 21.12 2.76 0.82
N LEU A 127 20.39 1.69 1.17
CA LEU A 127 19.76 1.56 2.49
C LEU A 127 20.68 0.99 3.58
N GLY A 128 21.86 0.49 3.21
CA GLY A 128 22.92 0.11 4.14
C GLY A 128 22.54 -1.03 5.11
N GLY A 129 21.70 -1.98 4.68
CA GLY A 129 21.27 -3.10 5.52
C GLY A 129 20.37 -2.70 6.69
N LYS A 130 19.63 -1.60 6.55
CA LYS A 130 18.67 -1.15 7.56
C LYS A 130 17.35 -1.92 7.46
N PRO A 131 16.61 -2.05 8.57
CA PRO A 131 15.23 -2.54 8.52
C PRO A 131 14.37 -1.60 7.69
N VAL A 132 13.69 -2.18 6.72
CA VAL A 132 12.73 -1.54 5.83
C VAL A 132 11.36 -2.09 6.16
N THR A 133 10.43 -1.21 6.51
CA THR A 133 9.02 -1.55 6.71
C THR A 133 8.24 -1.16 5.47
N THR A 134 7.57 -2.12 4.85
CA THR A 134 6.70 -1.89 3.69
C THR A 134 5.26 -2.13 4.09
N SER A 135 4.39 -1.18 3.78
CA SER A 135 2.94 -1.34 3.95
C SER A 135 2.21 -1.31 2.62
N GLY A 136 1.10 -2.03 2.54
CA GLY A 136 0.29 -2.05 1.34
C GLY A 136 -1.13 -2.56 1.58
N THR A 137 -1.98 -2.33 0.59
CA THR A 137 -3.37 -2.79 0.56
C THR A 137 -3.61 -3.57 -0.72
N LEU A 138 -4.11 -4.80 -0.61
CA LEU A 138 -4.58 -5.62 -1.72
C LEU A 138 -6.08 -5.75 -1.70
N PHE A 139 -6.70 -5.58 -2.87
CA PHE A 139 -8.13 -5.67 -3.03
C PHE A 139 -8.53 -5.99 -4.46
N TYR A 140 -9.76 -6.45 -4.61
CA TYR A 140 -10.38 -6.66 -5.92
C TYR A 140 -11.12 -5.39 -6.32
N ALA A 141 -10.89 -4.95 -7.55
CA ALA A 141 -11.67 -3.89 -8.17
C ALA A 141 -11.60 -4.01 -9.69
N ASN A 142 -12.75 -3.83 -10.35
CA ASN A 142 -12.88 -3.83 -11.82
C ASN A 142 -12.37 -5.13 -12.48
N GLY A 143 -12.59 -6.29 -11.84
CA GLY A 143 -12.16 -7.59 -12.37
C GLY A 143 -10.66 -7.89 -12.27
N ALA A 144 -9.89 -7.06 -11.55
CA ALA A 144 -8.46 -7.25 -11.35
C ALA A 144 -8.08 -7.17 -9.86
N LEU A 145 -6.99 -7.87 -9.50
CA LEU A 145 -6.31 -7.66 -8.23
C LEU A 145 -5.48 -6.39 -8.31
N GLN A 146 -5.71 -5.50 -7.37
CA GLN A 146 -4.96 -4.27 -7.23
C GLN A 146 -4.11 -4.34 -5.97
N LEU A 147 -2.91 -3.79 -6.05
CA LEU A 147 -2.01 -3.58 -4.95
C LEU A 147 -1.62 -2.11 -4.92
N ILE A 148 -1.92 -1.46 -3.80
CA ILE A 148 -1.44 -0.12 -3.50
C ILE A 148 -0.36 -0.26 -2.43
N VAL A 149 0.87 0.13 -2.76
CA VAL A 149 1.94 0.25 -1.78
C VAL A 149 1.78 1.59 -1.08
N GLY A 150 1.57 1.55 0.24
CA GLY A 150 1.29 2.75 1.03
C GLY A 150 2.56 3.49 1.40
N GLU A 151 3.54 2.78 1.95
CA GLU A 151 4.78 3.40 2.40
C GLU A 151 5.92 2.39 2.49
N LEU A 152 7.12 2.85 2.10
CA LEU A 152 8.40 2.19 2.36
C LEU A 152 9.18 3.01 3.39
N ARG A 153 9.19 2.59 4.65
CA ARG A 153 9.88 3.27 5.75
C ARG A 153 11.24 2.63 6.01
N VAL A 154 12.29 3.43 5.99
CA VAL A 154 13.63 3.00 6.39
C VAL A 154 13.87 3.44 7.83
N ASN A 155 14.11 2.48 8.73
CA ASN A 155 14.33 2.80 10.14
C ASN A 155 15.78 3.24 10.39
N PHE A 156 16.00 4.55 10.48
CA PHE A 156 17.27 5.12 10.96
C PHE A 156 17.30 5.10 12.48
N LYS A 157 17.97 4.11 13.09
CA LYS A 157 18.39 4.28 14.49
C LYS A 157 19.44 5.38 14.55
N LYS A 158 19.11 6.53 15.14
CA LYS A 158 20.10 7.52 15.58
C LYS A 158 20.97 6.83 16.64
N ARG A 159 22.28 6.75 16.40
CA ARG A 159 23.24 6.34 17.43
C ARG A 159 23.31 7.41 18.51
#